data_AF-A0A9P5MVB9-F1
#
_entry.id   AF-A0A9P5MVB9-F1
#
_cell.length_a   1.000
_cell.length_b   1.000
_cell.length_c   1.000
_cell.angle_alpha   90.00
_cell.angle_beta   90.00
_cell.angle_gamma   90.00
#
_symmetry.space_group_name_H-M   'P 1'
#
loop_
_entity.id
_entity.type
_entity.pdbx_description
1 polymer ?
#
loop_
_entity_poly.entity_id
_entity_poly.type
_entity_poly.pdbx_seq_one_letter_code
_entity_poly.pdbx_strand_id
1 'polypeptide(L)'
;MHLSNTSDVDGSKGVPSNPESHMFGLPIVGGTGGLLLWHTVVEDKTLRFAKQKLLDGRSTLLIGEHSSSLACLATRFALEFNEDADSRDLSCKQVERHMRLCLAATTGFRKLVTCSASEPLLAEAAFEILHHSDASSVHHLANHANLYCVDRGRRGELVAALIIMQARDAALPTTLHRRRWVTVAEFMQSLLPVSAYDTLINSLPTLWHVGEDIPFGQTFENYRLWFNHVIKVEDSKVIRAEFLWKYITRGAMIVCKDNQLGVDIILPICFMDGNLSRHTVSAIYIQVKNAEDYKLKVDKTLFDAMNPQHLLGTLSNHPRPIIRIVFALASPEAGVSFPLPPERPPHHPAMFTTFDVWCAGLSTKTFQQIGSDLESYRTLLDRSLKPHDVFELKEADYRHLSNETKVERENLRRNMAPLIMFSGHDGIHQ
;
A
#
# COMPACT_ATOMS: atom_id res chain seq x y z
N MET A 1 39.09 -25.26 53.42
CA MET A 1 38.48 -25.11 54.78
C MET A 1 37.52 -23.94 54.68
N HIS A 2 36.22 -24.20 54.55
CA HIS A 2 35.26 -24.30 55.67
C HIS A 2 35.11 -22.96 56.40
N LEU A 3 33.94 -22.40 56.73
CA LEU A 3 32.51 -22.74 56.60
C LEU A 3 31.80 -21.46 57.14
N SER A 4 30.87 -20.86 56.41
CA SER A 4 29.41 -20.83 56.67
C SER A 4 28.88 -19.86 57.75
N ASN A 5 27.66 -19.37 57.44
CA ASN A 5 26.57 -18.83 58.28
C ASN A 5 26.52 -17.28 58.40
N THR A 6 25.38 -16.59 58.26
CA THR A 6 23.95 -16.97 58.17
C THR A 6 23.12 -15.74 57.76
N SER A 7 21.98 -16.01 57.10
CA SER A 7 20.69 -15.27 57.09
C SER A 7 20.66 -13.74 57.14
N ASP A 8 20.02 -13.11 56.15
CA ASP A 8 18.66 -12.59 56.36
C ASP A 8 17.89 -12.35 55.06
N VAL A 9 16.59 -12.56 55.20
CA VAL A 9 15.54 -12.62 54.20
C VAL A 9 14.80 -11.28 54.22
N ASP A 10 14.74 -10.61 53.08
CA ASP A 10 13.63 -9.72 52.68
C ASP A 10 13.82 -9.49 51.17
N GLY A 11 12.85 -9.76 50.28
CA GLY A 11 11.43 -9.59 50.46
C GLY A 11 10.84 -8.57 49.47
N SER A 12 11.47 -8.30 48.32
CA SER A 12 10.87 -7.48 47.25
C SER A 12 10.64 -8.31 45.99
N LYS A 13 9.40 -8.78 45.82
CA LYS A 13 8.89 -9.40 44.60
C LYS A 13 9.04 -8.41 43.43
N GLY A 14 10.01 -8.67 42.56
CA GLY A 14 10.09 -8.05 41.25
C GLY A 14 8.89 -8.49 40.40
N VAL A 15 8.12 -7.49 39.95
CA VAL A 15 7.08 -7.64 38.93
C VAL A 15 7.72 -8.18 37.65
N PRO A 16 7.24 -9.30 37.06
CA PRO A 16 7.71 -9.72 35.76
C PRO A 16 7.21 -8.73 34.72
N SER A 17 8.15 -8.08 34.01
CA SER A 17 7.86 -7.33 32.80
C SER A 17 7.17 -8.24 31.80
N ASN A 18 5.92 -7.90 31.49
CA ASN A 18 5.05 -8.59 30.55
C ASN A 18 5.66 -8.52 29.13
N PRO A 19 5.99 -9.63 28.45
CA PRO A 19 6.26 -9.58 27.03
C PRO A 19 4.91 -9.53 26.31
N GLU A 20 4.60 -8.40 25.66
CA GLU A 20 3.53 -8.32 24.67
C GLU A 20 3.90 -9.22 23.48
N SER A 21 3.59 -10.51 23.59
CA SER A 21 3.69 -11.50 22.53
C SER A 21 2.38 -11.50 21.75
N HIS A 22 2.36 -10.78 20.63
CA HIS A 22 1.30 -10.94 19.65
C HIS A 22 1.62 -12.12 18.75
N MET A 23 1.16 -13.30 19.18
CA MET A 23 1.07 -14.47 18.32
C MET A 23 0.15 -14.11 17.15
N PHE A 24 0.60 -14.35 15.92
CA PHE A 24 -0.23 -14.24 14.72
C PHE A 24 -1.61 -14.85 14.98
N GLY A 25 -2.67 -14.29 14.40
CA GLY A 25 -4.05 -14.80 14.43
C GLY A 25 -4.21 -16.20 13.79
N LEU A 26 -3.45 -17.18 14.26
CA LEU A 26 -3.71 -18.59 14.15
C LEU A 26 -4.71 -18.94 15.25
N PRO A 27 -5.75 -19.75 14.95
CA PRO A 27 -6.54 -20.38 15.99
C PRO A 27 -5.60 -21.23 16.85
N ILE A 28 -5.80 -21.17 18.17
CA ILE A 28 -5.10 -22.00 19.17
C ILE A 28 -5.28 -23.47 18.76
N VAL A 29 -4.27 -24.06 18.12
CA VAL A 29 -4.26 -25.50 17.84
C VAL A 29 -3.81 -26.19 19.11
N GLY A 30 -4.79 -26.52 19.94
CA GLY A 30 -4.60 -27.25 21.19
C GLY A 30 -5.94 -27.51 21.87
N GLY A 31 -6.83 -28.28 21.23
CA GLY A 31 -8.09 -28.66 21.85
C GLY A 31 -9.04 -29.39 20.91
N THR A 32 -9.25 -30.68 21.18
CA THR A 32 -10.13 -31.64 20.50
C THR A 32 -11.52 -31.08 20.12
N GLY A 33 -11.82 -31.07 18.81
CA GLY A 33 -13.16 -31.21 18.20
C GLY A 33 -14.22 -30.13 18.40
N GLY A 34 -14.39 -29.60 19.62
CA GLY A 34 -15.47 -28.66 19.97
C GLY A 34 -15.14 -27.19 19.68
N LEU A 35 -13.90 -26.75 19.94
CA LEU A 35 -13.51 -25.34 19.86
C LEU A 35 -13.52 -24.77 18.43
N LEU A 36 -13.22 -25.61 17.43
CA LEU A 36 -13.18 -25.24 16.02
C LEU A 36 -14.56 -24.81 15.49
N LEU A 37 -15.64 -25.45 15.93
CA LEU A 37 -16.99 -25.13 15.46
C LEU A 37 -17.47 -23.77 16.02
N TRP A 38 -17.25 -23.52 17.31
CA TRP A 38 -17.63 -22.25 17.95
C TRP A 38 -16.88 -21.06 17.38
N HIS A 39 -15.56 -21.19 17.15
CA HIS A 39 -14.76 -20.13 16.55
C HIS A 39 -15.26 -19.77 15.14
N THR A 40 -15.56 -20.79 14.31
CA THR A 40 -16.04 -20.58 12.94
C THR A 40 -17.41 -19.91 12.87
N VAL A 41 -18.33 -20.26 13.78
CA VAL A 41 -19.67 -19.67 13.83
C VAL A 41 -19.62 -18.21 14.33
N VAL A 42 -18.71 -17.90 15.26
CA VAL A 42 -18.52 -16.53 15.77
C VAL A 42 -17.83 -15.65 14.73
N GLU A 43 -16.83 -16.17 14.01
CA GLU A 43 -16.17 -15.46 12.90
C GLU A 43 -17.15 -15.13 11.77
N ASP A 44 -17.99 -16.08 11.35
CA ASP A 44 -18.98 -15.86 10.30
C ASP A 44 -20.07 -14.85 10.71
N LYS A 45 -20.51 -14.86 11.97
CA LYS A 45 -21.44 -13.83 12.50
C LYS A 45 -20.80 -12.45 12.55
N THR A 46 -19.54 -12.37 12.96
CA THR A 46 -18.80 -11.11 13.06
C THR A 46 -18.55 -10.50 11.69
N LEU A 47 -18.14 -11.32 10.72
CA LEU A 47 -17.94 -10.89 9.34
C LEU A 47 -19.26 -10.46 8.69
N ARG A 48 -20.35 -11.22 8.91
CA ARG A 48 -21.69 -10.82 8.45
C ARG A 48 -22.11 -9.47 9.02
N PHE A 49 -21.87 -9.22 10.31
CA PHE A 49 -22.16 -7.94 10.94
C PHE A 49 -21.31 -6.80 10.36
N ALA A 50 -20.02 -7.05 10.09
CA ALA A 50 -19.15 -6.10 9.41
C ALA A 50 -19.68 -5.73 8.01
N LYS A 51 -20.16 -6.72 7.24
CA LYS A 51 -20.83 -6.46 5.94
C LYS A 51 -22.06 -5.57 6.11
N GLN A 52 -22.91 -5.88 7.09
CA GLN A 52 -24.08 -5.06 7.42
C GLN A 52 -23.71 -3.62 7.78
N LYS A 53 -22.63 -3.42 8.53
CA LYS A 53 -22.15 -2.08 8.86
C LYS A 53 -21.65 -1.31 7.63
N LEU A 54 -21.01 -1.99 6.68
CA LEU A 54 -20.55 -1.36 5.43
C LEU A 54 -21.69 -1.06 4.44
N LEU A 55 -22.75 -1.86 4.40
CA LEU A 55 -23.82 -1.75 3.41
C LEU A 55 -25.15 -1.22 3.98
N ASP A 56 -25.08 -0.43 5.06
CA ASP A 56 -26.26 0.21 5.69
C ASP A 56 -27.36 -0.80 6.07
N GLY A 57 -26.96 -1.85 6.80
CA GLY A 57 -27.84 -2.92 7.32
C GLY A 57 -27.91 -4.19 6.48
N ARG A 58 -27.29 -4.23 5.30
CA ARG A 58 -27.39 -5.36 4.34
C ARG A 58 -26.11 -6.20 4.26
N SER A 59 -26.23 -7.46 3.84
CA SER A 59 -25.06 -8.36 3.74
C SER A 59 -24.54 -8.57 2.32
N THR A 60 -25.25 -8.09 1.30
CA THR A 60 -24.92 -8.25 -0.11
C THR A 60 -25.07 -6.95 -0.87
N LEU A 61 -24.21 -6.74 -1.85
CA LEU A 61 -24.26 -5.56 -2.72
C LEU A 61 -25.33 -5.77 -3.80
N LEU A 62 -26.25 -4.82 -3.93
CA LEU A 62 -27.23 -4.82 -5.01
C LEU A 62 -26.68 -4.09 -6.24
N ILE A 63 -27.13 -4.51 -7.42
CA ILE A 63 -26.77 -3.86 -8.70
C ILE A 63 -27.22 -2.39 -8.66
N GLY A 64 -26.35 -1.49 -9.10
CA GLY A 64 -26.63 -0.04 -9.13
C GLY A 64 -26.38 0.69 -7.81
N GLU A 65 -25.93 0.01 -6.75
CA GLU A 65 -25.63 0.66 -5.47
C GLU A 65 -24.25 1.28 -5.40
N HIS A 66 -24.13 2.43 -6.06
CA HIS A 66 -22.88 3.18 -6.13
C HIS A 66 -22.31 3.52 -4.75
N SER A 67 -23.13 4.01 -3.80
CA SER A 67 -22.66 4.38 -2.45
C SER A 67 -22.08 3.21 -1.66
N SER A 68 -22.76 2.06 -1.70
CA SER A 68 -22.35 0.83 -1.00
C SER A 68 -21.06 0.25 -1.63
N SER A 69 -20.98 0.25 -2.96
CA SER A 69 -19.77 -0.17 -3.69
C SER A 69 -18.59 0.74 -3.37
N LEU A 70 -18.80 2.07 -3.38
CA LEU A 70 -17.78 3.04 -3.01
C LEU A 70 -17.30 2.87 -1.57
N ALA A 71 -18.19 2.53 -0.63
CA ALA A 71 -17.79 2.26 0.75
C ALA A 71 -16.81 1.09 0.86
N CYS A 72 -17.11 -0.01 0.15
CA CYS A 72 -16.22 -1.16 0.08
C CYS A 72 -14.88 -0.79 -0.56
N LEU A 73 -14.90 -0.07 -1.69
CA LEU A 73 -13.69 0.39 -2.36
C LEU A 73 -12.88 1.35 -1.49
N ALA A 74 -13.52 2.31 -0.83
CA ALA A 74 -12.89 3.27 0.06
C ALA A 74 -12.22 2.58 1.24
N THR A 75 -12.87 1.55 1.80
CA THR A 75 -12.30 0.73 2.88
C THR A 75 -11.06 -0.03 2.41
N ARG A 76 -11.09 -0.60 1.20
CA ARG A 76 -9.96 -1.38 0.67
C ARG A 76 -8.81 -0.54 0.15
N PHE A 77 -9.08 0.63 -0.43
CA PHE A 77 -8.09 1.42 -1.17
C PHE A 77 -7.78 2.77 -0.55
N ALA A 78 -8.23 3.02 0.69
CA ALA A 78 -8.06 4.29 1.41
C ALA A 78 -8.46 5.51 0.57
N LEU A 79 -9.59 5.42 -0.14
CA LEU A 79 -10.04 6.50 -1.02
C LEU A 79 -10.31 7.78 -0.22
N GLU A 80 -9.60 8.84 -0.58
CA GLU A 80 -9.80 10.18 -0.06
C GLU A 80 -10.82 10.91 -0.93
N PHE A 81 -11.64 11.74 -0.30
CA PHE A 81 -12.63 12.54 -1.01
C PHE A 81 -12.17 13.99 -1.07
N ASN A 82 -12.44 14.67 -2.17
CA ASN A 82 -12.12 16.09 -2.31
C ASN A 82 -12.90 16.91 -1.28
N GLU A 83 -12.35 18.06 -0.90
CA GLU A 83 -13.00 19.00 0.04
C GLU A 83 -13.94 20.01 -0.65
N ASP A 84 -14.38 19.70 -1.87
CA ASP A 84 -15.29 20.56 -2.63
C ASP A 84 -16.77 20.33 -2.28
N ALA A 85 -17.62 21.26 -2.72
CA ALA A 85 -19.05 21.22 -2.43
C ALA A 85 -19.73 19.97 -3.04
N ASP A 86 -19.26 19.50 -4.19
CA ASP A 86 -19.84 18.35 -4.90
C ASP A 86 -19.57 17.04 -4.14
N SER A 87 -18.43 16.95 -3.46
CA SER A 87 -17.99 15.80 -2.68
C SER A 87 -18.55 15.79 -1.25
N ARG A 88 -19.20 16.87 -0.82
CA ARG A 88 -19.77 17.01 0.53
C ARG A 88 -20.86 15.98 0.79
N ASP A 89 -21.86 15.90 -0.08
CA ASP A 89 -23.01 15.02 0.13
C ASP A 89 -22.59 13.55 0.09
N LEU A 90 -21.61 13.23 -0.75
CA LEU A 90 -20.95 11.93 -0.78
C LEU A 90 -20.28 11.61 0.56
N SER A 91 -19.47 12.54 1.08
CA SER A 91 -18.76 12.39 2.36
C SER A 91 -19.74 12.20 3.52
N CYS A 92 -20.78 13.03 3.61
CA CYS A 92 -21.83 12.91 4.63
C CYS A 92 -22.50 11.54 4.59
N LYS A 93 -22.90 11.09 3.39
CA LYS A 93 -23.55 9.78 3.22
C LYS A 93 -22.63 8.62 3.64
N GLN A 94 -21.35 8.70 3.29
CA GLN A 94 -20.37 7.67 3.64
C GLN A 94 -20.11 7.61 5.16
N VAL A 95 -20.10 8.77 5.82
CA VAL A 95 -19.97 8.85 7.29
C VAL A 95 -21.24 8.34 7.98
N GLU A 96 -22.42 8.77 7.54
CA GLU A 96 -23.70 8.43 8.17
C GLU A 96 -24.01 6.93 8.07
N ARG A 97 -23.69 6.29 6.93
CA ARG A 97 -24.25 4.98 6.56
C ARG A 97 -23.23 3.87 6.31
N HIS A 98 -21.95 4.23 6.17
CA HIS A 98 -20.96 3.31 5.59
C HIS A 98 -19.63 3.27 6.36
N MET A 99 -19.65 3.55 7.67
CA MET A 99 -18.49 3.41 8.58
C MET A 99 -17.28 4.29 8.22
N ARG A 100 -17.44 5.31 7.37
CA ARG A 100 -16.37 6.28 7.13
C ARG A 100 -16.18 7.17 8.36
N LEU A 101 -14.94 7.50 8.69
CA LEU A 101 -14.63 8.34 9.84
C LEU A 101 -14.69 9.82 9.45
N CYS A 102 -15.33 10.62 10.31
CA CYS A 102 -15.24 12.08 10.26
C CYS A 102 -14.13 12.53 11.23
N LEU A 103 -13.04 13.08 10.69
CA LEU A 103 -11.89 13.53 11.47
C LEU A 103 -12.06 14.99 11.91
N ALA A 104 -12.61 15.83 11.04
CA ALA A 104 -12.90 17.22 11.33
C ALA A 104 -14.08 17.71 10.49
N ALA A 105 -14.84 18.66 11.02
CA ALA A 105 -15.92 19.33 10.31
C ALA A 105 -15.98 20.81 10.67
N THR A 106 -16.20 21.65 9.67
CA THR A 106 -16.52 23.07 9.90
C THR A 106 -17.97 23.26 10.32
N THR A 107 -18.31 24.43 10.90
CA THR A 107 -19.69 24.77 11.27
C THR A 107 -20.66 24.57 10.11
N GLY A 108 -21.76 23.86 10.38
CA GLY A 108 -22.77 23.52 9.37
C GLY A 108 -22.28 22.53 8.31
N PHE A 109 -21.22 21.76 8.59
CA PHE A 109 -20.70 20.71 7.70
C PHE A 109 -20.33 21.20 6.29
N ARG A 110 -19.90 22.46 6.16
CA ARG A 110 -19.52 23.03 4.85
C ARG A 110 -18.30 22.32 4.25
N LYS A 111 -17.35 21.95 5.09
CA LYS A 111 -16.20 21.09 4.80
C LYS A 111 -16.15 19.95 5.80
N LEU A 112 -15.84 18.76 5.31
CA LEU A 112 -15.58 17.57 6.11
C LEU A 112 -14.24 16.99 5.71
N VAL A 113 -13.38 16.75 6.70
CA VAL A 113 -12.18 15.93 6.52
C VAL A 113 -12.56 14.53 6.97
N THR A 114 -12.55 13.59 6.03
CA THR A 114 -13.01 12.22 6.27
C THR A 114 -11.98 11.22 5.77
N CYS A 115 -11.87 10.08 6.45
CA CYS A 115 -11.00 9.00 6.01
C CYS A 115 -11.66 7.63 6.19
N SER A 116 -11.14 6.65 5.47
CA SER A 116 -11.46 5.25 5.73
C SER A 116 -10.67 4.77 6.94
N ALA A 117 -11.33 4.07 7.86
CA ALA A 117 -10.64 3.45 8.98
C ALA A 117 -9.76 2.29 8.48
N SER A 118 -8.54 2.16 9.02
CA SER A 118 -7.65 1.03 8.75
C SER A 118 -8.14 -0.22 9.51
N GLU A 119 -9.33 -0.72 9.21
CA GLU A 119 -9.97 -1.83 9.94
C GLU A 119 -9.92 -3.14 9.15
N PRO A 120 -9.04 -4.10 9.53
CA PRO A 120 -8.80 -5.30 8.73
C PRO A 120 -10.06 -6.15 8.55
N LEU A 121 -10.95 -6.20 9.55
CA LEU A 121 -12.22 -6.93 9.47
C LEU A 121 -13.20 -6.28 8.48
N LEU A 122 -13.27 -4.95 8.46
CA LEU A 122 -14.10 -4.23 7.48
C LEU A 122 -13.52 -4.42 6.07
N ALA A 123 -12.20 -4.41 5.92
CA ALA A 123 -11.55 -4.71 4.65
C ALA A 123 -11.81 -6.14 4.14
N GLU A 124 -11.83 -7.13 5.05
CA GLU A 124 -12.19 -8.52 4.73
C GLU A 124 -13.67 -8.62 4.32
N ALA A 125 -14.57 -7.94 5.02
CA ALA A 125 -15.98 -7.84 4.63
C ALA A 125 -16.15 -7.19 3.25
N ALA A 126 -15.45 -6.08 2.99
CA ALA A 126 -15.45 -5.39 1.70
C ALA A 126 -14.92 -6.27 0.57
N PHE A 127 -13.85 -7.04 0.81
CA PHE A 127 -13.34 -8.02 -0.14
C PHE A 127 -14.42 -9.05 -0.49
N GLU A 128 -15.06 -9.68 0.51
CA GLU A 128 -16.09 -10.68 0.24
C GLU A 128 -17.29 -10.08 -0.50
N ILE A 129 -17.72 -8.87 -0.14
CA ILE A 129 -18.83 -8.19 -0.82
C ILE A 129 -18.50 -7.95 -2.30
N LEU A 130 -17.30 -7.43 -2.60
CA LEU A 130 -16.88 -7.13 -3.96
C LEU A 130 -16.62 -8.40 -4.77
N HIS A 131 -16.07 -9.45 -4.15
CA HIS A 131 -15.79 -10.73 -4.80
C HIS A 131 -17.06 -11.47 -5.23
N HIS A 132 -18.15 -11.33 -4.47
CA HIS A 132 -19.46 -11.89 -4.84
C HIS A 132 -20.27 -11.00 -5.79
N SER A 133 -19.71 -9.87 -6.24
CA SER A 133 -20.34 -9.03 -7.25
C SER A 133 -19.90 -9.44 -8.64
N ASP A 134 -20.74 -9.21 -9.65
CA ASP A 134 -20.47 -9.60 -11.04
C ASP A 134 -19.32 -8.81 -11.71
N ALA A 135 -18.77 -7.80 -11.03
CA ALA A 135 -17.75 -6.90 -11.57
C ALA A 135 -16.54 -6.75 -10.64
N SER A 136 -15.36 -6.56 -11.25
CA SER A 136 -14.13 -6.34 -10.51
C SER A 136 -14.13 -5.00 -9.76
N SER A 137 -13.31 -4.88 -8.71
CA SER A 137 -13.14 -3.60 -7.99
C SER A 137 -12.71 -2.45 -8.91
N VAL A 138 -11.90 -2.75 -9.92
CA VAL A 138 -11.42 -1.79 -10.93
C VAL A 138 -12.58 -1.31 -11.78
N HIS A 139 -13.42 -2.24 -12.25
CA HIS A 139 -14.60 -1.92 -13.04
C HIS A 139 -15.61 -1.08 -12.26
N HIS A 140 -15.88 -1.44 -10.99
CA HIS A 140 -16.74 -0.65 -10.11
C HIS A 140 -16.22 0.79 -9.96
N LEU A 141 -14.92 0.96 -9.77
CA LEU A 141 -14.32 2.27 -9.57
C LEU A 141 -14.29 3.10 -10.87
N ALA A 142 -13.89 2.50 -12.00
CA ALA A 142 -13.80 3.20 -13.29
C ALA A 142 -15.16 3.76 -13.76
N ASN A 143 -16.23 3.01 -13.50
CA ASN A 143 -17.61 3.35 -13.86
C ASN A 143 -18.37 4.08 -12.74
N HIS A 144 -17.70 4.43 -11.64
CA HIS A 144 -18.36 5.09 -10.52
C HIS A 144 -18.75 6.53 -10.90
N ALA A 145 -20.04 6.88 -10.78
CA ALA A 145 -20.54 8.22 -11.16
C ALA A 145 -19.82 9.35 -10.42
N ASN A 146 -19.52 9.15 -9.13
CA ASN A 146 -18.85 10.15 -8.29
C ASN A 146 -17.33 9.99 -8.25
N LEU A 147 -16.72 9.32 -9.24
CA LEU A 147 -15.28 9.15 -9.23
C LEU A 147 -14.54 10.51 -9.20
N TYR A 148 -15.13 11.58 -9.74
CA TYR A 148 -14.56 12.93 -9.70
C TYR A 148 -14.44 13.51 -8.29
N CYS A 149 -15.23 13.01 -7.34
CA CYS A 149 -15.15 13.36 -5.92
C CYS A 149 -14.03 12.64 -5.16
N VAL A 150 -13.34 11.69 -5.80
CA VAL A 150 -12.30 10.88 -5.18
C VAL A 150 -10.93 11.39 -5.62
N ASP A 151 -10.03 11.61 -4.68
CA ASP A 151 -8.62 11.85 -4.98
C ASP A 151 -7.97 10.54 -5.43
N ARG A 152 -7.32 10.58 -6.59
CA ARG A 152 -6.78 9.40 -7.29
C ARG A 152 -5.26 9.35 -7.23
N GLY A 153 -4.62 10.32 -6.59
CA GLY A 153 -3.17 10.52 -6.67
C GLY A 153 -2.76 11.09 -8.03
N ARG A 154 -1.50 11.55 -8.12
CA ARG A 154 -0.97 12.22 -9.31
C ARG A 154 -0.14 11.30 -10.21
N ARG A 155 0.26 10.11 -9.72
CA ARG A 155 1.27 9.27 -10.40
C ARG A 155 0.78 7.85 -10.63
N GLY A 156 -0.52 7.61 -10.57
CA GLY A 156 -1.11 6.29 -10.78
C GLY A 156 -0.99 5.35 -9.58
N GLU A 157 -0.74 5.87 -8.38
CA GLU A 157 -0.61 5.07 -7.14
C GLU A 157 -1.87 4.24 -6.87
N LEU A 158 -3.06 4.78 -7.13
CA LEU A 158 -4.32 4.07 -7.01
C LEU A 158 -4.41 2.89 -8.00
N VAL A 159 -3.95 3.07 -9.24
CA VAL A 159 -3.91 2.01 -10.25
C VAL A 159 -2.92 0.92 -9.84
N ALA A 160 -1.73 1.31 -9.37
CA ALA A 160 -0.76 0.37 -8.83
C ALA A 160 -1.33 -0.42 -7.64
N ALA A 161 -2.01 0.25 -6.71
CA ALA A 161 -2.66 -0.38 -5.57
C ALA A 161 -3.73 -1.39 -5.97
N LEU A 162 -4.53 -1.09 -7.00
CA LEU A 162 -5.52 -2.02 -7.56
C LEU A 162 -4.86 -3.28 -8.15
N ILE A 163 -3.78 -3.11 -8.94
CA ILE A 163 -3.02 -4.22 -9.53
C ILE A 163 -2.45 -5.12 -8.43
N ILE A 164 -1.81 -4.52 -7.41
CA ILE A 164 -1.20 -5.24 -6.29
C ILE A 164 -2.27 -5.99 -5.49
N MET A 165 -3.41 -5.35 -5.20
CA MET A 165 -4.50 -5.97 -4.45
C MET A 165 -5.13 -7.13 -5.22
N GLN A 166 -5.33 -6.99 -6.54
CA GLN A 166 -5.82 -8.08 -7.39
C GLN A 166 -4.84 -9.26 -7.42
N ALA A 167 -3.54 -9.00 -7.55
CA ALA A 167 -2.52 -10.06 -7.51
C ALA A 167 -2.54 -10.81 -6.17
N ARG A 168 -2.67 -10.09 -5.05
CA ARG A 168 -2.81 -10.70 -3.72
C ARG A 168 -4.09 -11.53 -3.60
N ASP A 169 -5.21 -11.00 -4.06
CA ASP A 169 -6.50 -11.69 -3.96
C ASP A 169 -6.53 -12.95 -4.84
N ALA A 170 -5.92 -12.91 -6.02
CA ALA A 170 -5.75 -14.07 -6.89
C ALA A 170 -4.77 -15.12 -6.32
N ALA A 171 -3.77 -14.70 -5.54
CA ALA A 171 -2.84 -15.59 -4.85
C ALA A 171 -3.47 -16.31 -3.66
N LEU A 172 -4.65 -15.90 -3.18
CA LEU A 172 -5.32 -16.60 -2.10
C LEU A 172 -5.94 -17.93 -2.59
N PRO A 173 -5.68 -19.04 -1.89
CA PRO A 173 -6.32 -20.31 -2.21
C PRO A 173 -7.84 -20.24 -1.98
N THR A 174 -8.61 -20.48 -3.04
CA THR A 174 -10.09 -20.49 -3.03
C THR A 174 -10.69 -21.52 -2.06
N THR A 175 -9.94 -22.56 -1.72
CA THR A 175 -10.38 -23.68 -0.86
C THR A 175 -10.09 -23.46 0.63
N LEU A 176 -9.34 -22.42 0.99
CA LEU A 176 -8.91 -22.14 2.36
C LEU A 176 -9.30 -20.71 2.74
N HIS A 177 -10.60 -20.45 2.92
CA HIS A 177 -11.17 -19.21 3.49
C HIS A 177 -10.64 -18.82 4.89
N ARG A 178 -9.57 -19.47 5.39
CA ARG A 178 -8.95 -19.22 6.68
C ARG A 178 -7.52 -18.69 6.57
N ARG A 179 -6.86 -18.83 5.43
CA ARG A 179 -5.47 -18.37 5.26
C ARG A 179 -5.48 -16.90 4.82
N ARG A 180 -5.13 -15.98 5.72
CA ARG A 180 -5.08 -14.53 5.43
C ARG A 180 -3.80 -14.07 4.71
N TRP A 181 -2.75 -14.88 4.76
CA TRP A 181 -1.40 -14.58 4.28
C TRP A 181 -1.05 -15.40 3.03
N VAL A 182 -0.24 -14.84 2.14
CA VAL A 182 0.30 -15.53 0.96
C VAL A 182 1.83 -15.59 1.04
N THR A 183 2.45 -16.53 0.34
CA THR A 183 3.90 -16.52 0.18
C THR A 183 4.32 -15.42 -0.79
N VAL A 184 5.56 -14.94 -0.67
CA VAL A 184 6.10 -13.98 -1.65
C VAL A 184 6.11 -14.61 -3.05
N ALA A 185 6.42 -15.90 -3.16
CA ALA A 185 6.38 -16.63 -4.42
C ALA A 185 4.96 -16.67 -5.04
N GLU A 186 3.94 -17.05 -4.27
CA GLU A 186 2.53 -17.06 -4.71
C GLU A 186 2.09 -15.67 -5.17
N PHE A 187 2.45 -14.62 -4.43
CA PHE A 187 2.13 -13.24 -4.79
C PHE A 187 2.83 -12.80 -6.09
N MET A 188 4.13 -13.05 -6.24
CA MET A 188 4.87 -12.67 -7.45
C MET A 188 4.40 -13.47 -8.67
N GLN A 189 4.01 -14.73 -8.47
CA GLN A 189 3.40 -15.56 -9.51
C GLN A 189 2.07 -14.97 -9.98
N SER A 190 1.22 -14.53 -9.05
CA SER A 190 -0.06 -13.89 -9.38
C SER A 190 0.09 -12.48 -9.93
N LEU A 191 1.19 -11.78 -9.64
CA LEU A 191 1.46 -10.43 -10.12
C LEU A 191 2.01 -10.44 -11.56
N LEU A 192 2.99 -11.31 -11.83
CA LEU A 192 3.77 -11.30 -13.07
C LEU A 192 3.24 -12.34 -14.08
N PRO A 193 3.44 -12.12 -15.40
CA PRO A 193 3.24 -13.15 -16.39
C PRO A 193 4.09 -14.38 -16.10
N VAL A 194 3.59 -15.57 -16.43
CA VAL A 194 4.23 -16.87 -16.14
C VAL A 194 5.71 -16.89 -16.56
N SER A 195 6.03 -16.46 -17.78
CA SER A 195 7.42 -16.43 -18.28
C SER A 195 8.34 -15.49 -17.48
N ALA A 196 7.83 -14.36 -17.01
CA ALA A 196 8.58 -13.43 -16.19
C ALA A 196 8.78 -13.98 -14.77
N TYR A 197 7.76 -14.62 -14.20
CA TYR A 197 7.87 -15.29 -12.91
C TYR A 197 8.89 -16.44 -12.93
N ASP A 198 8.86 -17.28 -13.96
CA ASP A 198 9.82 -18.39 -14.14
C ASP A 198 11.28 -17.88 -14.27
N THR A 199 11.44 -16.69 -14.84
CA THR A 199 12.75 -16.01 -14.88
C THR A 199 13.13 -15.50 -13.50
N LEU A 200 12.21 -14.83 -12.80
CA LEU A 200 12.45 -14.25 -11.48
C LEU A 200 12.83 -15.31 -10.45
N ILE A 201 12.10 -16.42 -10.36
CA ILE A 201 12.29 -17.45 -9.32
C ILE A 201 13.72 -18.04 -9.33
N ASN A 202 14.32 -18.09 -10.52
CA ASN A 202 15.67 -18.61 -10.75
C ASN A 202 16.74 -17.51 -10.81
N SER A 203 16.35 -16.23 -10.80
CA SER A 203 17.29 -15.11 -10.89
C SER A 203 18.10 -14.96 -9.60
N LEU A 204 19.34 -14.50 -9.76
CA LEU A 204 20.19 -14.04 -8.66
C LEU A 204 19.85 -12.58 -8.30
N PRO A 205 20.15 -12.15 -7.06
CA PRO A 205 19.94 -10.76 -6.65
C PRO A 205 20.75 -9.79 -7.52
N THR A 206 20.22 -8.58 -7.70
CA THR A 206 20.89 -7.50 -8.43
C THR A 206 22.04 -6.89 -7.60
N LEU A 207 21.84 -6.81 -6.27
CA LEU A 207 22.84 -6.44 -5.27
C LEU A 207 22.76 -7.44 -4.12
N TRP A 208 23.87 -7.87 -3.54
CA TRP A 208 23.84 -8.82 -2.43
C TRP A 208 24.95 -8.59 -1.40
N HIS A 209 24.60 -8.92 -0.15
CA HIS A 209 25.56 -9.08 0.92
C HIS A 209 26.37 -10.37 0.71
N VAL A 210 27.58 -10.46 1.30
CA VAL A 210 28.43 -11.65 1.20
C VAL A 210 27.65 -12.90 1.60
N GLY A 211 27.67 -13.93 0.73
CA GLY A 211 27.03 -15.22 0.97
C GLY A 211 25.52 -15.26 0.71
N GLU A 212 24.94 -14.19 0.18
CA GLU A 212 23.52 -14.11 -0.19
C GLU A 212 23.30 -14.14 -1.72
N ASP A 213 24.25 -14.69 -2.47
CA ASP A 213 24.18 -14.92 -3.93
C ASP A 213 23.36 -16.18 -4.27
N ILE A 214 22.16 -16.28 -3.70
CA ILE A 214 21.26 -17.41 -3.91
C ILE A 214 20.01 -16.98 -4.72
N PRO A 215 19.36 -17.90 -5.44
CA PRO A 215 18.19 -17.58 -6.25
C PRO A 215 17.03 -16.96 -5.45
N PHE A 216 16.19 -16.17 -6.13
CA PHE A 216 15.00 -15.54 -5.55
C PHE A 216 14.11 -16.56 -4.80
N GLY A 217 13.84 -17.71 -5.42
CA GLY A 217 12.98 -18.74 -4.84
C GLY A 217 13.49 -19.28 -3.52
N GLN A 218 14.81 -19.42 -3.37
CA GLN A 218 15.43 -19.84 -2.11
C GLN A 218 15.46 -18.69 -1.09
N THR A 219 15.80 -17.48 -1.54
CA THR A 219 15.84 -16.29 -0.68
C THR A 219 14.51 -16.02 0.01
N PHE A 220 13.41 -16.13 -0.74
CA PHE A 220 12.06 -15.78 -0.26
C PHE A 220 11.20 -16.98 0.12
N GLU A 221 11.75 -18.20 0.18
CA GLU A 221 11.01 -19.45 0.46
C GLU A 221 10.15 -19.36 1.73
N ASN A 222 10.69 -18.74 2.78
CA ASN A 222 10.05 -18.61 4.10
C ASN A 222 9.43 -17.22 4.33
N TYR A 223 9.38 -16.36 3.31
CA TYR A 223 8.73 -15.07 3.43
C TYR A 223 7.25 -15.13 3.10
N ARG A 224 6.44 -14.43 3.90
CA ARG A 224 5.00 -14.28 3.73
C ARG A 224 4.62 -12.81 3.77
N LEU A 225 3.49 -12.50 3.16
CA LEU A 225 2.87 -11.18 3.24
C LEU A 225 1.39 -11.31 3.58
N TRP A 226 0.89 -10.33 4.31
CA TRP A 226 -0.53 -10.17 4.60
C TRP A 226 -0.90 -8.70 4.47
N PHE A 227 -1.75 -8.42 3.51
CA PHE A 227 -2.53 -7.20 3.46
C PHE A 227 -3.90 -7.46 2.85
N ASN A 228 -4.90 -6.67 3.22
CA ASN A 228 -6.24 -6.71 2.63
C ASN A 228 -6.81 -5.31 2.34
N HIS A 229 -6.12 -4.26 2.79
CA HIS A 229 -6.44 -2.88 2.48
C HIS A 229 -5.18 -2.02 2.38
N VAL A 230 -5.39 -0.81 1.88
CA VAL A 230 -4.41 0.24 1.75
C VAL A 230 -4.55 1.21 2.91
N ILE A 231 -3.42 1.77 3.34
CA ILE A 231 -3.36 2.98 4.14
C ILE A 231 -2.50 4.00 3.39
N LYS A 232 -2.89 5.27 3.46
CA LYS A 232 -2.05 6.38 2.98
C LYS A 232 -1.37 7.03 4.19
N VAL A 233 -0.07 7.27 4.10
CA VAL A 233 0.70 7.89 5.18
C VAL A 233 1.09 9.32 4.81
N GLU A 234 0.77 10.27 5.69
CA GLU A 234 1.03 11.70 5.49
C GLU A 234 2.39 12.16 6.03
N ASP A 235 2.94 11.42 6.99
CA ASP A 235 4.26 11.67 7.59
C ASP A 235 5.24 10.56 7.20
N SER A 236 6.27 10.91 6.43
CA SER A 236 7.30 9.95 6.03
C SER A 236 8.07 9.36 7.22
N LYS A 237 8.05 10.01 8.38
CA LYS A 237 8.69 9.50 9.61
C LYS A 237 8.06 8.22 10.15
N VAL A 238 6.82 7.90 9.76
CA VAL A 238 6.17 6.65 10.16
C VAL A 238 6.58 5.46 9.28
N ILE A 239 7.27 5.73 8.16
CA ILE A 239 7.84 4.71 7.29
C ILE A 239 9.23 4.35 7.81
N ARG A 240 9.26 3.51 8.85
CA ARG A 240 10.49 3.00 9.46
C ARG A 240 10.39 1.51 9.70
N ALA A 241 11.52 0.81 9.66
CA ALA A 241 11.57 -0.64 9.91
C ALA A 241 10.92 -1.02 11.26
N GLU A 242 11.04 -0.16 12.27
CA GLU A 242 10.43 -0.33 13.60
C GLU A 242 8.89 -0.33 13.61
N PHE A 243 8.26 0.15 12.53
CA PHE A 243 6.80 0.20 12.39
C PHE A 243 6.25 -0.76 11.33
N LEU A 244 7.08 -1.28 10.42
CA LEU A 244 6.62 -2.18 9.35
C LEU A 244 5.86 -3.41 9.87
N TRP A 245 6.31 -4.00 10.98
CA TRP A 245 5.62 -5.13 11.60
C TRP A 245 4.21 -4.76 12.12
N LYS A 246 3.98 -3.51 12.54
CA LYS A 246 2.66 -3.02 12.97
C LYS A 246 1.69 -2.92 11.80
N TYR A 247 2.19 -2.63 10.60
CA TYR A 247 1.35 -2.64 9.39
C TYR A 247 0.98 -4.06 8.99
N ILE A 248 1.87 -5.03 9.17
CA ILE A 248 1.56 -6.47 9.00
C ILE A 248 0.45 -6.89 9.95
N THR A 249 0.49 -6.52 11.24
CA THR A 249 -0.57 -6.93 12.19
C THR A 249 -1.94 -6.34 11.85
N ARG A 250 -1.98 -5.23 11.11
CA ARG A 250 -3.22 -4.65 10.57
C ARG A 250 -3.56 -5.14 9.16
N GLY A 251 -2.74 -5.96 8.51
CA GLY A 251 -2.97 -6.33 7.12
C GLY A 251 -3.00 -5.11 6.18
N ALA A 252 -2.10 -4.15 6.39
CA ALA A 252 -2.06 -2.90 5.64
C ALA A 252 -0.91 -2.86 4.62
N MET A 253 -1.27 -2.54 3.37
CA MET A 253 -0.36 -2.04 2.36
C MET A 253 -0.22 -0.52 2.50
N ILE A 254 0.99 0.01 2.30
CA ILE A 254 1.28 1.42 2.58
C ILE A 254 1.45 2.17 1.25
N VAL A 255 0.61 3.17 1.01
CA VAL A 255 0.86 4.22 0.01
C VAL A 255 1.56 5.38 0.72
N CYS A 256 2.74 5.73 0.22
CA CYS A 256 3.57 6.78 0.79
C CYS A 256 2.98 8.17 0.51
N LYS A 257 3.48 9.16 1.24
CA LYS A 257 3.17 10.56 1.00
C LYS A 257 3.50 10.96 -0.45
N ASP A 258 2.68 11.83 -1.02
CA ASP A 258 2.96 12.48 -2.30
C ASP A 258 4.38 13.06 -2.35
N ASN A 259 5.08 12.80 -3.45
CA ASN A 259 6.47 13.21 -3.70
C ASN A 259 7.50 12.64 -2.70
N GLN A 260 7.18 11.53 -2.01
CA GLN A 260 8.19 10.75 -1.30
C GLN A 260 9.31 10.34 -2.27
N LEU A 261 10.55 10.57 -1.87
CA LEU A 261 11.69 10.20 -2.70
C LEU A 261 11.82 8.68 -2.75
N GLY A 262 12.06 8.14 -3.94
CA GLY A 262 12.41 6.74 -4.18
C GLY A 262 11.24 5.76 -4.18
N VAL A 263 10.32 5.84 -3.22
CA VAL A 263 9.25 4.83 -3.04
C VAL A 263 7.87 5.47 -2.94
N ASP A 264 6.90 4.87 -3.63
CA ASP A 264 5.50 5.31 -3.64
C ASP A 264 4.60 4.32 -2.88
N ILE A 265 4.90 3.01 -2.94
CA ILE A 265 4.16 1.96 -2.21
C ILE A 265 5.13 1.02 -1.51
N ILE A 266 4.79 0.60 -0.29
CA ILE A 266 5.54 -0.38 0.50
C ILE A 266 4.63 -1.53 0.88
N LEU A 267 5.07 -2.76 0.57
CA LEU A 267 4.43 -3.99 1.03
C LEU A 267 5.30 -4.62 2.12
N PRO A 268 4.88 -4.57 3.39
CA PRO A 268 5.59 -5.27 4.45
C PRO A 268 5.54 -6.79 4.25
N ILE A 269 6.69 -7.45 4.38
CA ILE A 269 6.80 -8.93 4.32
C ILE A 269 7.51 -9.44 5.57
N CYS A 270 7.19 -10.67 5.99
CA CYS A 270 7.76 -11.27 7.19
C CYS A 270 8.43 -12.61 6.87
N PHE A 271 9.63 -12.81 7.39
CA PHE A 271 10.29 -14.09 7.46
C PHE A 271 9.64 -14.94 8.57
N MET A 272 9.16 -16.13 8.22
CA MET A 272 8.42 -17.01 9.13
C MET A 272 9.35 -17.90 9.97
N ASP A 273 10.24 -17.28 10.73
CA ASP A 273 11.12 -17.96 11.68
C ASP A 273 11.03 -17.25 13.03
N GLY A 274 10.08 -17.69 13.85
CA GLY A 274 9.78 -17.12 15.16
C GLY A 274 8.68 -16.04 15.16
N ASN A 275 8.73 -15.18 16.17
CA ASN A 275 7.71 -14.16 16.42
C ASN A 275 7.86 -12.95 15.50
N LEU A 276 6.73 -12.39 15.06
CA LEU A 276 6.70 -11.13 14.31
C LEU A 276 7.36 -10.03 15.14
N SER A 277 8.43 -9.45 14.59
CA SER A 277 9.15 -8.35 15.24
C SER A 277 9.84 -7.48 14.18
N ARG A 278 10.41 -6.37 14.62
CA ARG A 278 11.26 -5.51 13.77
C ARG A 278 12.45 -6.25 13.12
N HIS A 279 12.82 -7.44 13.60
CA HIS A 279 13.96 -8.23 13.11
C HIS A 279 13.57 -9.32 12.10
N THR A 280 12.28 -9.62 11.99
CA THR A 280 11.74 -10.62 11.05
C THR A 280 11.07 -9.98 9.84
N VAL A 281 10.98 -8.65 9.80
CA VAL A 281 10.30 -7.92 8.73
C VAL A 281 11.27 -7.38 7.69
N SER A 282 10.85 -7.49 6.44
CA SER A 282 11.45 -6.85 5.27
C SER A 282 10.33 -6.15 4.48
N ALA A 283 10.62 -5.72 3.25
CA ALA A 283 9.66 -5.02 2.42
C ALA A 283 9.82 -5.32 0.92
N ILE A 284 8.73 -5.11 0.20
CA ILE A 284 8.71 -4.86 -1.24
C ILE A 284 8.52 -3.35 -1.43
N TYR A 285 9.47 -2.70 -2.08
CA TYR A 285 9.34 -1.30 -2.48
C TYR A 285 8.84 -1.21 -3.90
N ILE A 286 7.91 -0.29 -4.13
CA ILE A 286 7.33 -0.06 -5.43
C ILE A 286 7.37 1.43 -5.72
N GLN A 287 7.98 1.77 -6.85
CA GLN A 287 7.95 3.11 -7.40
C GLN A 287 7.02 3.13 -8.62
N VAL A 288 6.10 4.08 -8.67
CA VAL A 288 5.11 4.22 -9.73
C VAL A 288 5.47 5.40 -10.63
N LYS A 289 5.51 5.15 -11.93
CA LYS A 289 5.72 6.13 -12.99
C LYS A 289 4.54 6.08 -13.95
N ASN A 290 3.93 7.24 -14.14
CA ASN A 290 2.82 7.44 -15.07
C ASN A 290 3.24 8.43 -16.16
N ALA A 291 4.34 8.12 -16.86
CA ALA A 291 4.81 8.90 -18.01
C ALA A 291 5.33 7.98 -19.10
N GLU A 292 5.10 8.35 -20.36
CA GLU A 292 5.44 7.54 -21.54
C GLU A 292 6.96 7.41 -21.77
N ASP A 293 7.76 8.30 -21.18
CA ASP A 293 9.21 8.28 -21.27
C ASP A 293 9.85 7.03 -20.64
N TYR A 294 9.16 6.42 -19.67
CA TYR A 294 9.60 5.19 -19.02
C TYR A 294 9.16 3.99 -19.83
N LYS A 295 10.04 3.50 -20.72
CA LYS A 295 9.78 2.37 -21.63
C LYS A 295 10.13 1.02 -21.00
N LEU A 296 10.23 -0.05 -21.80
CA LEU A 296 10.66 -1.37 -21.32
C LEU A 296 12.14 -1.39 -20.89
N LYS A 297 12.95 -0.48 -21.43
CA LYS A 297 14.35 -0.33 -21.03
C LYS A 297 14.44 0.16 -19.57
N VAL A 298 15.12 -0.63 -18.75
CA VAL A 298 15.39 -0.32 -17.34
C VAL A 298 16.14 1.00 -17.18
N ASP A 299 15.58 1.90 -16.36
CA ASP A 299 16.29 3.03 -15.77
C ASP A 299 16.82 2.67 -14.39
N LYS A 300 18.14 2.47 -14.30
CA LYS A 300 18.82 2.08 -13.05
C LYS A 300 18.71 3.15 -11.97
N THR A 301 18.59 4.42 -12.34
CA THR A 301 18.57 5.54 -11.38
C THR A 301 17.35 5.50 -10.46
N LEU A 302 16.24 4.91 -10.93
CA LEU A 302 15.05 4.68 -10.11
C LEU A 302 15.30 3.64 -9.00
N PHE A 303 16.04 2.57 -9.32
CA PHE A 303 16.44 1.58 -8.32
C PHE A 303 17.45 2.15 -7.31
N ASP A 304 18.38 2.98 -7.77
CA ASP A 304 19.35 3.66 -6.90
C ASP A 304 18.65 4.58 -5.88
N ALA A 305 17.55 5.23 -6.29
CA ALA A 305 16.72 6.05 -5.40
C ALA A 305 15.93 5.21 -4.36
N MET A 306 15.67 3.93 -4.64
CA MET A 306 15.02 2.97 -3.72
C MET A 306 16.00 2.35 -2.71
N ASN A 307 16.90 3.16 -2.13
CA ASN A 307 17.89 2.68 -1.17
C ASN A 307 17.25 2.43 0.22
N PRO A 308 17.25 1.19 0.73
CA PRO A 308 16.62 0.85 2.01
C PRO A 308 17.18 1.60 3.22
N GLN A 309 18.47 1.93 3.25
CA GLN A 309 19.08 2.62 4.38
C GLN A 309 18.58 4.05 4.51
N HIS A 310 18.37 4.71 3.37
CA HIS A 310 17.82 6.07 3.33
C HIS A 310 16.31 6.06 3.63
N LEU A 311 15.60 5.03 3.18
CA LEU A 311 14.14 4.96 3.27
C LEU A 311 13.61 4.46 4.62
N LEU A 312 14.25 3.46 5.24
CA LEU A 312 13.77 2.86 6.50
C LEU A 312 14.65 3.21 7.71
N GLY A 313 15.73 3.97 7.50
CA GLY A 313 16.80 4.16 8.47
C GLY A 313 17.72 2.93 8.54
N THR A 314 18.58 2.89 9.56
CA THR A 314 19.49 1.77 9.79
C THR A 314 18.69 0.49 10.03
N LEU A 315 18.56 -0.33 8.99
CA LEU A 315 18.10 -1.71 9.12
C LEU A 315 19.06 -2.43 10.09
N SER A 316 18.55 -3.44 10.80
CA SER A 316 19.31 -4.20 11.79
C SER A 316 20.69 -4.60 11.29
N ASN A 317 21.61 -4.92 12.22
CA ASN A 317 22.97 -5.42 11.93
C ASN A 317 23.03 -6.55 10.89
N HIS A 318 21.91 -7.24 10.66
CA HIS A 318 21.67 -8.13 9.52
C HIS A 318 20.48 -7.59 8.72
N PRO A 319 20.73 -6.86 7.61
CA PRO A 319 19.66 -6.35 6.76
C PRO A 319 19.03 -7.50 5.99
N ARG A 320 17.70 -7.58 6.02
CA ARG A 320 16.95 -8.62 5.30
C ARG A 320 16.89 -8.30 3.79
N PRO A 321 16.81 -9.32 2.92
CA PRO A 321 16.65 -9.12 1.48
C PRO A 321 15.36 -8.37 1.16
N ILE A 322 15.43 -7.45 0.18
CA ILE A 322 14.34 -6.56 -0.22
C ILE A 322 14.01 -6.80 -1.70
N ILE A 323 12.75 -6.61 -2.07
CA ILE A 323 12.33 -6.61 -3.47
C ILE A 323 12.06 -5.16 -3.87
N ARG A 324 12.58 -4.71 -5.00
CA ARG A 324 12.32 -3.38 -5.56
C ARG A 324 11.63 -3.55 -6.89
N ILE A 325 10.53 -2.83 -7.08
CA ILE A 325 9.73 -2.93 -8.30
C ILE A 325 9.46 -1.52 -8.84
N VAL A 326 9.63 -1.34 -10.15
CA VAL A 326 9.18 -0.13 -10.83
C VAL A 326 7.95 -0.47 -11.66
N PHE A 327 6.88 0.29 -11.47
CA PHE A 327 5.68 0.25 -12.32
C PHE A 327 5.71 1.46 -13.25
N ALA A 328 6.14 1.26 -14.50
CA ALA A 328 6.06 2.25 -15.57
C ALA A 328 4.72 2.10 -16.32
N LEU A 329 3.63 2.55 -15.71
CA LEU A 329 2.26 2.24 -16.11
C LEU A 329 1.86 2.82 -17.47
N ALA A 330 2.31 4.04 -17.79
CA ALA A 330 2.06 4.70 -19.07
C ALA A 330 3.08 4.35 -20.16
N SER A 331 3.97 3.37 -19.94
CA SER A 331 4.88 2.93 -20.99
C SER A 331 4.10 2.49 -22.23
N PRO A 332 4.47 2.97 -23.44
CA PRO A 332 3.88 2.50 -24.69
C PRO A 332 4.28 1.04 -24.98
N GLU A 333 5.37 0.57 -24.38
CA GLU A 333 5.85 -0.80 -24.47
C GLU A 333 5.40 -1.61 -23.26
N ALA A 334 4.94 -2.84 -23.51
CA ALA A 334 4.49 -3.74 -22.46
C ALA A 334 5.45 -4.92 -22.26
N GLY A 335 5.85 -5.15 -21.01
CA GLY A 335 6.66 -6.31 -20.63
C GLY A 335 7.27 -6.19 -19.25
N VAL A 336 7.96 -7.24 -18.83
CA VAL A 336 8.74 -7.29 -17.60
C VAL A 336 10.21 -7.45 -17.94
N SER A 337 11.08 -6.67 -17.29
CA SER A 337 12.52 -6.74 -17.44
C SER A 337 13.20 -6.85 -16.08
N PHE A 338 14.35 -7.52 -16.05
CA PHE A 338 15.16 -7.68 -14.85
C PHE A 338 16.52 -7.01 -15.08
N PRO A 339 16.94 -6.06 -14.23
CA PRO A 339 18.27 -5.49 -14.33
C PRO A 339 19.33 -6.58 -14.16
N LEU A 340 20.28 -6.64 -15.09
CA LEU A 340 21.39 -7.59 -14.97
C LEU A 340 22.24 -7.24 -13.74
N PRO A 341 22.71 -8.25 -12.99
CA PRO A 341 23.75 -8.06 -12.00
C PRO A 341 24.96 -7.34 -12.60
N PRO A 342 25.70 -6.55 -11.82
CA PRO A 342 26.94 -5.95 -12.32
C PRO A 342 27.92 -7.03 -12.80
N GLU A 343 28.50 -6.84 -13.98
CA GLU A 343 29.44 -7.80 -14.62
C GLU A 343 30.68 -8.09 -13.76
N ARG A 344 31.01 -7.20 -12.82
CA ARG A 344 32.07 -7.38 -11.83
C ARG A 344 31.46 -7.28 -10.45
N PRO A 345 31.75 -8.23 -9.54
CA PRO A 345 31.37 -8.08 -8.15
C PRO A 345 31.99 -6.79 -7.60
N PRO A 346 31.22 -5.96 -6.88
CA PRO A 346 31.75 -4.73 -6.33
C PRO A 346 32.94 -5.04 -5.41
N HIS A 347 33.96 -4.16 -5.43
CA HIS A 347 35.16 -4.32 -4.58
C HIS A 347 34.84 -4.40 -3.08
N HIS A 348 33.67 -3.88 -2.69
CA HIS A 348 33.09 -4.03 -1.37
C HIS A 348 31.73 -4.72 -1.48
N PRO A 349 31.37 -5.61 -0.54
CA PRO A 349 30.06 -6.23 -0.52
C PRO A 349 28.95 -5.18 -0.47
N ALA A 350 27.81 -5.46 -1.10
CA ALA A 350 26.66 -4.58 -0.92
C ALA A 350 26.21 -4.63 0.54
N MET A 351 25.74 -3.50 1.05
CA MET A 351 25.27 -3.41 2.43
C MET A 351 23.92 -4.09 2.65
N PHE A 352 23.26 -4.56 1.60
CA PHE A 352 21.96 -5.20 1.64
C PHE A 352 21.74 -6.00 0.35
N THR A 353 20.78 -6.94 0.38
CA THR A 353 20.43 -7.78 -0.76
C THR A 353 19.13 -7.32 -1.41
N THR A 354 19.11 -7.20 -2.75
CA THR A 354 17.94 -6.76 -3.52
C THR A 354 17.67 -7.59 -4.76
N PHE A 355 16.38 -7.76 -5.04
CA PHE A 355 15.89 -8.25 -6.33
C PHE A 355 15.07 -7.16 -7.00
N ASP A 356 15.42 -6.84 -8.24
CA ASP A 356 14.85 -5.73 -8.96
C ASP A 356 13.95 -6.20 -10.10
N VAL A 357 12.76 -5.65 -10.19
CA VAL A 357 11.77 -5.99 -11.22
C VAL A 357 11.27 -4.70 -11.90
N TRP A 358 11.36 -4.64 -13.22
CA TRP A 358 10.86 -3.52 -14.01
C TRP A 358 9.61 -3.95 -14.78
N CYS A 359 8.46 -3.41 -14.40
CA CYS A 359 7.18 -3.67 -15.05
C CYS A 359 6.78 -2.45 -15.90
N ALA A 360 6.83 -2.60 -17.23
CA ALA A 360 6.48 -1.54 -18.16
C ALA A 360 5.14 -1.84 -18.83
N GLY A 361 4.26 -0.84 -18.87
CA GLY A 361 3.03 -0.83 -19.63
C GLY A 361 1.88 -1.55 -18.94
N LEU A 362 0.67 -1.05 -19.16
CA LEU A 362 -0.55 -1.62 -18.61
C LEU A 362 -1.11 -2.70 -19.57
N SER A 363 -0.75 -3.96 -19.36
CA SER A 363 -1.28 -5.09 -20.13
C SER A 363 -1.07 -6.45 -19.45
N THR A 364 -1.66 -7.50 -20.01
CA THR A 364 -1.42 -8.91 -19.59
C THR A 364 0.02 -9.39 -19.84
N LYS A 365 0.80 -8.70 -20.68
CA LYS A 365 2.24 -8.96 -20.85
C LYS A 365 3.09 -8.42 -19.70
N THR A 366 2.49 -7.64 -18.81
CA THR A 366 3.18 -6.98 -17.69
C THR A 366 2.62 -7.42 -16.36
N PHE A 367 1.29 -7.54 -16.26
CA PHE A 367 0.59 -7.92 -15.05
C PHE A 367 -0.45 -9.00 -15.35
N GLN A 368 -0.41 -10.11 -14.62
CA GLN A 368 -1.22 -11.27 -14.94
C GLN A 368 -2.73 -11.01 -14.80
N GLN A 369 -3.13 -10.23 -13.79
CA GLN A 369 -4.54 -10.04 -13.41
C GLN A 369 -5.28 -8.92 -14.17
N ILE A 370 -4.64 -8.24 -15.13
CA ILE A 370 -5.30 -7.15 -15.86
C ILE A 370 -6.45 -7.64 -16.76
N GLY A 371 -6.26 -8.80 -17.41
CA GLY A 371 -7.29 -9.51 -18.17
C GLY A 371 -8.30 -8.62 -18.93
N SER A 372 -9.58 -8.83 -18.63
CA SER A 372 -10.72 -8.09 -19.19
C SER A 372 -10.89 -6.66 -18.66
N ASP A 373 -10.18 -6.30 -17.58
CA ASP A 373 -10.30 -4.99 -16.92
C ASP A 373 -9.38 -3.92 -17.51
N LEU A 374 -8.63 -4.24 -18.58
CA LEU A 374 -7.64 -3.34 -19.17
C LEU A 374 -8.18 -1.94 -19.47
N GLU A 375 -9.36 -1.84 -20.06
CA GLU A 375 -9.97 -0.54 -20.39
C GLU A 375 -10.38 0.25 -19.13
N SER A 376 -10.84 -0.45 -18.08
CA SER A 376 -11.13 0.16 -16.78
C SER A 376 -9.85 0.72 -16.15
N TYR A 377 -8.76 -0.03 -16.24
CA TYR A 377 -7.45 0.42 -15.76
C TYR A 377 -6.92 1.63 -16.54
N ARG A 378 -7.01 1.61 -17.87
CA ARG A 378 -6.64 2.75 -18.72
C ARG A 378 -7.45 3.98 -18.38
N THR A 379 -8.77 3.83 -18.27
CA THR A 379 -9.67 4.92 -17.85
C THR A 379 -9.25 5.53 -16.51
N LEU A 380 -8.89 4.70 -15.52
CA LEU A 380 -8.42 5.19 -14.23
C LEU A 380 -7.06 5.88 -14.32
N LEU A 381 -6.14 5.32 -15.13
CA LEU A 381 -4.79 5.86 -15.32
C LEU A 381 -4.82 7.21 -16.06
N ASP A 382 -5.55 7.29 -17.17
CA ASP A 382 -5.71 8.51 -17.97
C ASP A 382 -6.32 9.63 -17.14
N ARG A 383 -7.30 9.29 -16.29
CA ARG A 383 -7.92 10.28 -15.42
C ARG A 383 -7.12 10.57 -14.14
N SER A 384 -6.00 9.90 -13.90
CA SER A 384 -5.04 10.28 -12.84
C SER A 384 -4.08 11.37 -13.31
N LEU A 385 -3.93 11.53 -14.63
CA LEU A 385 -3.36 12.72 -15.27
C LEU A 385 -4.41 13.84 -15.14
N LYS A 386 -4.05 15.01 -14.61
CA LYS A 386 -5.06 16.00 -14.22
C LYS A 386 -5.69 16.67 -15.45
N PRO A 387 -6.96 17.09 -15.40
CA PRO A 387 -7.53 17.99 -16.42
C PRO A 387 -6.80 19.35 -16.54
N HIS A 388 -5.97 19.71 -15.57
CA HIS A 388 -5.20 20.98 -15.58
C HIS A 388 -3.81 20.84 -16.23
N ASP A 389 -3.40 19.64 -16.66
CA ASP A 389 -2.17 19.47 -17.45
C ASP A 389 -2.36 19.92 -18.91
N VAL A 390 -3.57 20.31 -19.31
CA VAL A 390 -3.83 21.04 -20.58
C VAL A 390 -3.12 22.40 -20.60
N PHE A 391 -2.75 22.93 -19.42
CA PHE A 391 -1.83 24.06 -19.29
C PHE A 391 -0.46 23.62 -18.78
N GLU A 392 0.13 22.59 -19.38
CA GLU A 392 1.59 22.41 -19.30
C GLU A 392 2.27 23.64 -19.92
N LEU A 393 2.63 24.59 -19.06
CA LEU A 393 3.87 25.32 -19.22
C LEU A 393 4.96 24.25 -19.23
N LYS A 394 5.37 23.84 -20.44
CA LYS A 394 6.50 22.95 -20.71
C LYS A 394 7.50 23.04 -19.57
N GLU A 395 7.68 21.95 -18.82
CA GLU A 395 8.74 21.87 -17.83
C GLU A 395 10.06 22.07 -18.57
N ALA A 396 10.55 23.30 -18.56
CA ALA A 396 11.84 23.64 -19.14
C ALA A 396 12.89 22.91 -18.31
N ASP A 397 13.66 22.07 -18.98
CA ASP A 397 14.77 21.27 -18.49
C ASP A 397 15.54 21.98 -17.34
N TYR A 398 15.28 21.56 -16.10
CA TYR A 398 15.76 22.23 -14.87
C TYR A 398 17.29 22.17 -14.68
N ARG A 399 18.00 21.51 -15.61
CA ARG A 399 19.45 21.36 -15.61
C ARG A 399 20.19 22.65 -15.98
N HIS A 400 19.51 23.66 -16.53
CA HIS A 400 20.13 24.90 -17.02
C HIS A 400 19.67 26.19 -16.34
N LEU A 401 18.79 26.13 -15.33
CA LEU A 401 18.34 27.32 -14.61
C LEU A 401 19.38 27.77 -13.58
N SER A 402 19.75 29.06 -13.64
CA SER A 402 20.63 29.69 -12.66
C SER A 402 20.03 29.61 -11.25
N ASN A 403 20.88 29.60 -10.21
CA ASN A 403 20.41 29.53 -8.82
C ASN A 403 19.53 30.73 -8.44
N GLU A 404 19.75 31.90 -9.03
CA GLU A 404 18.93 33.10 -8.81
C GLU A 404 17.50 32.89 -9.33
N THR A 405 17.33 32.30 -10.51
CA THR A 405 16.01 32.02 -11.10
C THR A 405 15.23 30.95 -10.30
N LYS A 406 15.93 30.03 -9.61
CA LYS A 406 15.31 29.04 -8.71
C LYS A 406 14.78 29.70 -7.44
N VAL A 407 15.56 30.58 -6.84
CA VAL A 407 15.16 31.33 -5.62
C VAL A 407 14.01 32.29 -5.90
N GLU A 408 14.02 32.97 -7.05
CA GLU A 408 12.96 33.90 -7.43
C GLU A 408 11.62 33.19 -7.69
N ARG A 409 11.66 31.98 -8.28
CA ARG A 409 10.47 31.12 -8.44
C ARG A 409 9.97 30.52 -7.13
N GLU A 410 10.84 30.16 -6.18
CA GLU A 410 10.41 29.77 -4.83
C GLU A 410 9.73 30.93 -4.10
N ASN A 411 10.23 32.15 -4.26
CA ASN A 411 9.60 33.35 -3.69
C ASN A 411 8.24 33.67 -4.33
N LEU A 412 8.09 33.48 -5.64
CA LEU A 412 6.79 33.62 -6.33
C LEU A 412 5.78 32.56 -5.89
N ARG A 413 6.20 31.31 -5.63
CA ARG A 413 5.32 30.25 -5.11
C ARG A 413 4.86 30.52 -3.68
N ARG A 414 5.70 31.16 -2.85
CA ARG A 414 5.35 31.54 -1.47
C ARG A 414 4.40 32.74 -1.39
N ASN A 415 4.35 33.57 -2.44
CA ASN A 415 3.52 34.78 -2.48
C ASN A 415 2.13 34.60 -3.11
N MET A 416 1.77 33.39 -3.55
CA MET A 416 0.42 33.10 -4.01
C MET A 416 -0.48 32.67 -2.85
N ALA A 417 -0.93 33.65 -2.06
CA ALA A 417 -2.09 33.48 -1.19
C ALA A 417 -3.38 33.51 -2.02
N PRO A 418 -4.44 32.77 -1.64
CA PRO A 418 -5.72 32.85 -2.33
C PRO A 418 -6.37 34.23 -2.06
N LEU A 419 -6.56 35.00 -3.15
CA LEU A 419 -7.35 36.23 -3.15
C LEU A 419 -8.81 35.91 -2.82
N ILE A 420 -9.19 36.09 -1.55
CA ILE A 420 -10.58 36.36 -1.15
C ILE A 420 -10.53 37.51 -0.15
N MET A 421 -10.60 38.73 -0.65
CA MET A 421 -10.97 39.92 0.12
C MET A 421 -12.36 40.36 -0.36
N PHE A 422 -13.41 39.92 0.33
CA PHE A 422 -14.67 40.65 0.33
C PHE A 422 -14.72 41.46 1.62
N SER A 423 -14.38 42.74 1.54
CA SER A 423 -14.81 43.75 2.50
C SER A 423 -15.88 44.60 1.80
N GLY A 424 -17.14 44.32 2.11
CA GLY A 424 -18.25 45.18 1.75
C GLY A 424 -18.26 46.40 2.66
N HIS A 425 -17.84 47.55 2.13
CA HIS A 425 -18.16 48.85 2.68
C HIS A 425 -19.45 49.33 2.01
N ASP A 426 -20.57 49.25 2.71
CA ASP A 426 -21.74 50.08 2.41
C ASP A 426 -21.58 51.40 3.18
N GLY A 427 -21.31 52.47 2.43
CA GLY A 427 -21.47 53.84 2.87
C GLY A 427 -22.44 54.53 1.91
N ILE A 428 -23.67 54.74 2.35
CA ILE A 428 -24.63 55.63 1.70
C ILE A 428 -24.80 56.86 2.59
N HIS A 429 -24.40 58.01 2.06
CA HIS A 429 -24.84 59.33 2.51
C HIS A 429 -26.18 59.65 1.82
N GLN A 430 -27.27 59.71 2.59
CA GLN A 430 -28.18 60.87 2.73
C GLN A 430 -29.27 60.56 3.75
#